data_AF-A0A1U9ZT04-F1
#
_entry.id   AF-A0A1U9ZT04-F1
#
_cell.length_a   1.000
_cell.length_b   1.000
_cell.length_c   1.000
_cell.angle_alpha   90.00
_cell.angle_beta   90.00
_cell.angle_gamma   90.00
#
_symmetry.space_group_name_H-M   'P 1'
#
loop_
_entity.id
_entity.type
_entity.pdbx_description
1 polymer ?
#
loop_
_entity_poly.entity_id
_entity_poly.type
_entity_poly.pdbx_seq_one_letter_code
_entity_poly.pdbx_strand_id
1 'polypeptide(L)'
;MELLVVPPFTDFTTETVPPPGTEVLDLGARIVERLADPARLRTVTAHRRDGPHTALIGRSAAAVIEQAAYDTAHLRAVGAALRLAGDPALRLSIDGLELAEGSTQSSRDVLAAAARCELFRPEVEQAVEVAKERRAHVVVDGERQLPAAFALVRALGAERVTLCGRLVTEQVAALRRVPELAGAEWLAWAPERVIRPHWHGDGVPVRWVTGLGTPPATGPWAGRLDATRVAAFPLGTLARCRGLTIIVTRIDFLAAVTGLDGMTVNLRRLLAAIPMAAPVTCELAVGAPGFGAGVVGESLELLADGPGGVRLGGLRPYRMGIRTVWAGHSVRFPPPAGHDLTRWVEFDAPETMRAWEVANTIKTWRGRLHNLPPGRLAACTVAGDAPAPTWAPCEAGVLRRRA
;
A
#
# COMPACT_ATOMS: atom_id res chain seq x y z
N MET A 1 -20.81 -7.69 22.70
CA MET A 1 -19.90 -6.70 22.10
C MET A 1 -19.07 -7.42 21.06
N GLU A 2 -19.26 -7.09 19.78
CA GLU A 2 -18.54 -7.71 18.67
C GLU A 2 -17.11 -7.16 18.58
N LEU A 3 -16.18 -7.99 18.11
CA LEU A 3 -14.78 -7.62 17.94
C LEU A 3 -14.46 -7.49 16.45
N LEU A 4 -13.95 -6.34 16.02
CA LEU A 4 -13.44 -6.10 14.68
C LEU A 4 -11.90 -6.13 14.70
N VAL A 5 -11.32 -7.14 14.09
CA VAL A 5 -9.88 -7.34 14.01
C VAL A 5 -9.37 -6.82 12.68
N VAL A 6 -8.45 -5.86 12.73
CA VAL A 6 -7.73 -5.36 11.57
C VAL A 6 -6.37 -6.09 11.51
N PRO A 7 -6.13 -6.98 10.54
CA PRO A 7 -4.92 -7.79 10.49
C PRO A 7 -3.63 -6.98 10.34
N PRO A 8 -2.48 -7.57 10.70
CA PRO A 8 -1.16 -7.12 10.27
C PRO A 8 -1.09 -6.80 8.77
N PHE A 9 -0.21 -5.86 8.42
CA PHE A 9 0.04 -5.39 7.04
C PHE A 9 -1.14 -4.65 6.38
N THR A 10 -2.11 -4.21 7.19
CA THR A 10 -3.01 -3.11 6.83
C THR A 10 -2.23 -1.79 6.74
N ASP A 11 -2.72 -0.84 5.97
CA ASP A 11 -2.19 0.53 5.96
C ASP A 11 -2.31 1.16 7.36
N PHE A 12 -1.19 1.20 8.08
CA PHE A 12 -1.09 1.71 9.46
C PHE A 12 -1.34 3.23 9.55
N THR A 13 -1.34 3.95 8.43
CA THR A 13 -1.62 5.40 8.39
C THR A 13 -3.11 5.71 8.38
N THR A 14 -3.93 4.67 8.30
CA THR A 14 -5.38 4.76 8.42
C THR A 14 -5.87 4.00 9.65
N GLU A 15 -7.06 4.35 10.11
CA GLU A 15 -7.80 3.63 11.14
C GLU A 15 -9.17 3.23 10.64
N THR A 16 -9.71 2.15 11.21
CA THR A 16 -11.06 1.68 10.89
C THR A 16 -12.06 2.46 11.74
N VAL A 17 -13.12 2.95 11.11
CA VAL A 17 -14.30 3.47 11.82
C VAL A 17 -15.20 2.28 12.13
N PRO A 18 -15.33 1.87 13.39
CA PRO A 18 -16.18 0.74 13.76
C PRO A 18 -17.67 1.09 13.62
N PRO A 19 -18.52 0.10 13.37
CA PRO A 19 -19.95 0.22 13.67
C PRO A 19 -20.16 0.57 15.16
N PRO A 20 -21.29 1.23 15.50
CA PRO A 20 -21.65 1.48 16.89
C PRO A 20 -21.68 0.19 17.72
N GLY A 21 -21.00 0.18 18.87
CA GLY A 21 -20.97 -0.98 19.78
C GLY A 21 -19.95 -2.07 19.42
N THR A 22 -19.08 -1.83 18.44
CA THR A 22 -18.00 -2.75 18.04
C THR A 22 -16.65 -2.28 18.59
N GLU A 23 -15.90 -3.19 19.21
CA GLU A 23 -14.52 -2.96 19.66
C GLU A 23 -13.55 -3.20 18.49
N VAL A 24 -12.59 -2.30 18.27
CA VAL A 24 -11.56 -2.48 17.22
C VAL A 24 -10.24 -2.93 17.83
N LEU A 25 -9.73 -4.05 17.33
CA LEU A 25 -8.37 -4.51 17.58
C LEU A 25 -7.51 -4.28 16.34
N ASP A 26 -6.75 -3.18 16.32
CA ASP A 26 -5.88 -2.81 15.19
C ASP A 26 -4.49 -3.43 15.30
N LEU A 27 -4.38 -4.68 14.82
CA LEU A 27 -3.11 -5.41 14.78
C LEU A 27 -2.17 -4.87 13.70
N GLY A 28 -2.70 -4.20 12.67
CA GLY A 28 -1.94 -3.52 11.62
C GLY A 28 -1.11 -2.37 12.16
N ALA A 29 -1.71 -1.53 13.01
CA ALA A 29 -0.98 -0.48 13.72
C ALA A 29 0.02 -1.06 14.72
N ARG A 30 -0.40 -2.04 15.53
CA ARG A 30 0.43 -2.63 16.59
C ARG A 30 1.70 -3.29 16.07
N ILE A 31 1.63 -4.07 14.98
CA ILE A 31 2.84 -4.69 14.42
C ILE A 31 3.84 -3.62 13.96
N VAL A 32 3.36 -2.51 13.42
CA VAL A 32 4.22 -1.40 13.00
C VAL A 32 4.83 -0.72 14.22
N GLU A 33 4.06 -0.43 15.26
CA GLU A 33 4.58 0.12 16.52
C GLU A 33 5.69 -0.77 17.11
N ARG A 34 5.46 -2.09 17.16
CA ARG A 34 6.44 -3.04 17.69
C ARG A 34 7.70 -3.15 16.82
N LEU A 35 7.54 -3.22 15.49
CA LEU A 35 8.68 -3.38 14.58
C LEU A 35 9.47 -2.07 14.39
N ALA A 36 8.79 -0.92 14.48
CA ALA A 36 9.37 0.40 14.34
C ALA A 36 9.79 1.04 15.67
N ASP A 37 9.66 0.34 16.81
CA ASP A 37 10.12 0.82 18.11
C ASP A 37 11.62 1.21 18.08
N PRO A 38 11.96 2.49 18.37
CA PRO A 38 13.34 2.95 18.43
C PRO A 38 14.24 2.13 19.38
N ALA A 39 13.72 1.66 20.51
CA ALA A 39 14.50 0.86 21.47
C ALA A 39 14.84 -0.52 20.90
N ARG A 40 13.87 -1.19 20.28
CA ARG A 40 14.08 -2.41 19.50
C ARG A 40 15.12 -2.21 18.40
N LEU A 41 15.00 -1.15 17.59
CA LEU A 41 15.91 -0.89 16.47
C LEU A 41 17.35 -0.70 16.93
N ARG A 42 17.58 0.01 18.04
CA ARG A 42 18.91 0.14 18.64
C ARG A 42 19.46 -1.19 19.13
N THR A 43 18.61 -2.00 19.77
CA THR A 43 19.01 -3.32 20.27
C THR A 43 19.42 -4.25 19.13
N VAL A 44 18.60 -4.38 18.09
CA VAL A 44 18.88 -5.24 16.93
C VAL A 44 20.16 -4.79 16.20
N THR A 45 20.37 -3.49 16.07
CA THR A 45 21.56 -2.95 15.39
C THR A 45 22.85 -2.98 16.21
N ALA A 46 22.77 -3.04 17.53
CA ALA A 46 23.94 -3.15 18.41
C ALA A 46 24.67 -4.49 18.21
N HIS A 47 23.94 -5.56 17.87
CA HIS A 47 24.50 -6.90 17.71
C HIS A 47 25.32 -7.10 16.42
N ARG A 48 25.40 -6.09 15.52
CA ARG A 48 26.17 -6.04 14.26
C ARG A 48 26.12 -7.30 13.36
N ARG A 49 25.19 -8.22 13.58
CA ARG A 49 25.10 -9.52 12.89
C ARG A 49 25.05 -9.37 11.37
N ASP A 50 24.43 -8.28 10.91
CA ASP A 50 24.20 -7.97 9.49
C ASP A 50 25.12 -6.86 8.95
N GLY A 51 26.21 -6.54 9.66
CA GLY A 51 27.24 -5.59 9.25
C GLY A 51 26.98 -4.11 9.60
N PRO A 52 27.97 -3.24 9.34
CA PRO A 52 27.96 -1.83 9.79
C PRO A 52 26.89 -0.98 9.09
N HIS A 53 26.57 -1.27 7.83
CA HIS A 53 25.58 -0.53 7.05
C HIS A 53 24.16 -0.74 7.59
N THR A 54 23.77 -2.00 7.86
CA THR A 54 22.49 -2.35 8.48
C THR A 54 22.34 -1.70 9.85
N ALA A 55 23.44 -1.66 10.63
CA ALA A 55 23.45 -0.99 11.92
C ALA A 55 23.25 0.53 11.83
N LEU A 56 23.83 1.19 10.80
CA LEU A 56 23.61 2.60 10.53
C LEU A 56 22.16 2.87 10.15
N ILE A 57 21.59 2.08 9.24
CA ILE A 57 20.19 2.22 8.80
C ILE A 57 19.23 2.18 10.00
N GLY A 58 19.36 1.16 10.87
CA GLY A 58 18.44 1.04 12.00
C GLY A 58 18.61 2.14 13.05
N ARG A 59 19.83 2.63 13.31
CA ARG A 59 20.04 3.79 14.20
C ARG A 59 19.46 5.08 13.62
N SER A 60 19.66 5.33 12.34
CA SER A 60 19.08 6.51 11.67
C SER A 60 17.56 6.44 11.65
N ALA A 61 16.98 5.26 11.39
CA ALA A 61 15.54 5.06 11.45
C ALA A 61 14.99 5.31 12.86
N ALA A 62 15.63 4.79 13.91
CA ALA A 62 15.24 5.04 15.29
C ALA A 62 15.23 6.54 15.62
N ALA A 63 16.30 7.27 15.26
CA ALA A 63 16.39 8.71 15.51
C ALA A 63 15.31 9.52 14.79
N VAL A 64 14.95 9.16 13.56
CA VAL A 64 13.88 9.83 12.81
C VAL A 64 12.50 9.51 13.40
N ILE A 65 12.26 8.27 13.82
CA ILE A 65 10.97 7.86 14.41
C ILE A 65 10.71 8.61 15.72
N GLU A 66 11.73 8.79 16.56
CA GLU A 66 11.63 9.51 17.84
C GLU A 66 11.27 10.99 17.71
N GLN A 67 11.60 11.61 16.58
CA GLN A 67 11.21 13.00 16.34
C GLN A 67 9.69 13.18 16.21
N ALA A 68 8.96 12.10 15.91
CA ALA A 68 7.50 12.07 15.82
C ALA A 68 6.92 13.20 14.92
N ALA A 69 7.63 13.57 13.85
CA ALA A 69 7.22 14.63 12.92
C ALA A 69 6.16 14.18 11.88
N TYR A 70 5.82 12.88 11.83
CA TYR A 70 4.81 12.27 10.95
C TYR A 70 4.83 12.78 9.50
N ASP A 71 6.01 12.78 8.90
CA ASP A 71 6.27 13.21 7.53
C ASP A 71 6.76 12.05 6.63
N THR A 72 7.22 12.36 5.42
CA THR A 72 7.79 11.35 4.52
C THR A 72 9.06 10.70 5.09
N ALA A 73 9.86 11.42 5.89
CA ALA A 73 11.05 10.87 6.53
C ALA A 73 10.67 9.81 7.57
N HIS A 74 9.64 10.08 8.37
CA HIS A 74 9.05 9.12 9.31
C HIS A 74 8.60 7.85 8.59
N LEU A 75 7.84 7.98 7.49
CA LEU A 75 7.42 6.82 6.71
C LEU A 75 8.61 6.02 6.17
N ARG A 76 9.64 6.67 5.63
CA ARG A 76 10.84 5.98 5.17
C ARG A 76 11.57 5.26 6.30
N ALA A 77 11.63 5.85 7.48
CA ALA A 77 12.21 5.24 8.67
C ALA A 77 11.43 4.00 9.10
N VAL A 78 10.10 4.06 9.12
CA VAL A 78 9.23 2.88 9.33
C VAL A 78 9.50 1.81 8.27
N GLY A 79 9.60 2.19 6.99
CA GLY A 79 9.93 1.26 5.91
C GLY A 79 11.30 0.59 6.06
N ALA A 80 12.29 1.32 6.60
CA ALA A 80 13.57 0.73 6.97
C ALA A 80 13.43 -0.26 8.13
N ALA A 81 12.67 0.08 9.17
CA ALA A 81 12.39 -0.81 10.30
C ALA A 81 11.70 -2.12 9.87
N LEU A 82 10.73 -2.03 8.97
CA LEU A 82 10.04 -3.21 8.41
C LEU A 82 11.00 -4.10 7.61
N ARG A 83 11.90 -3.53 6.80
CA ARG A 83 12.92 -4.31 6.07
C ARG A 83 13.92 -5.01 6.99
N LEU A 84 14.21 -4.41 8.15
CA LEU A 84 15.07 -5.01 9.18
C LEU A 84 14.35 -6.11 9.97
N ALA A 85 13.02 -6.17 9.92
CA ALA A 85 12.25 -7.29 10.45
C ALA A 85 12.31 -8.46 9.46
N GLY A 86 13.40 -9.22 9.54
CA GLY A 86 13.60 -10.43 8.72
C GLY A 86 12.69 -11.58 9.15
N ASP A 87 12.26 -12.38 8.18
CA ASP A 87 11.46 -13.59 8.37
C ASP A 87 11.67 -14.55 7.20
N PRO A 88 11.68 -15.88 7.44
CA PRO A 88 11.90 -16.85 6.38
C PRO A 88 10.70 -17.00 5.44
N ALA A 89 9.49 -16.67 5.88
CA ALA A 89 8.27 -16.83 5.09
C ALA A 89 7.88 -15.55 4.34
N LEU A 90 8.24 -14.37 4.86
CA LEU A 90 7.84 -13.07 4.33
C LEU A 90 9.00 -12.10 4.14
N ARG A 91 8.91 -11.28 3.09
CA ARG A 91 9.76 -10.10 2.88
C ARG A 91 8.92 -8.85 2.99
N LEU A 92 9.26 -7.98 3.93
CA LEU A 92 8.53 -6.76 4.20
C LEU A 92 9.18 -5.54 3.55
N SER A 93 8.33 -4.65 3.07
CA SER A 93 8.66 -3.29 2.68
C SER A 93 7.49 -2.38 3.03
N ILE A 94 7.70 -1.07 3.07
CA ILE A 94 6.60 -0.14 3.36
C ILE A 94 5.46 -0.21 2.33
N ASP A 95 5.79 -0.45 1.07
CA ASP A 95 4.82 -0.50 -0.03
C ASP A 95 4.40 -1.93 -0.39
N GLY A 96 4.86 -2.94 0.34
CA GLY A 96 4.77 -4.32 -0.13
C GLY A 96 5.03 -5.36 0.94
N LEU A 97 4.37 -6.50 0.75
CA LEU A 97 4.71 -7.76 1.38
C LEU A 97 4.83 -8.74 0.22
N GLU A 98 5.94 -9.45 0.20
CA GLU A 98 6.20 -10.53 -0.73
C GLU A 98 6.32 -11.83 0.07
N LEU A 99 5.73 -12.91 -0.44
CA LEU A 99 6.04 -14.23 0.08
C LEU A 99 7.49 -14.55 -0.29
N ALA A 100 8.25 -15.14 0.63
CA ALA A 100 9.61 -15.56 0.33
C ALA A 100 9.64 -16.63 -0.78
N GLU A 101 8.58 -17.45 -0.84
CA GLU A 101 8.35 -18.49 -1.84
C GLU A 101 6.87 -18.46 -2.27
N GLY A 102 6.62 -18.71 -3.56
CA GLY A 102 5.27 -18.80 -4.10
C GLY A 102 4.59 -17.46 -4.36
N SER A 103 3.26 -17.46 -4.38
CA SER A 103 2.44 -16.32 -4.81
C SER A 103 1.25 -16.07 -3.89
N THR A 104 0.92 -14.81 -3.65
CA THR A 104 -0.34 -14.45 -2.96
C THR A 104 -1.59 -14.74 -3.81
N GLN A 105 -1.44 -15.24 -5.04
CA GLN A 105 -2.53 -15.76 -5.88
C GLN A 105 -2.79 -17.26 -5.69
N SER A 106 -1.99 -17.95 -4.85
CA SER A 106 -2.15 -19.34 -4.46
C SER A 106 -2.52 -19.41 -2.98
N SER A 107 -3.69 -19.96 -2.65
CA SER A 107 -4.13 -20.15 -1.27
C SER A 107 -3.15 -21.04 -0.50
N ARG A 108 -2.63 -22.09 -1.16
CA ARG A 108 -1.62 -23.01 -0.61
C ARG A 108 -0.36 -22.25 -0.18
N ASP A 109 0.15 -21.35 -1.01
CA ASP A 109 1.37 -20.60 -0.70
C ASP A 109 1.12 -19.60 0.43
N VAL A 110 -0.04 -18.96 0.44
CA VAL A 110 -0.48 -18.07 1.52
C VAL A 110 -0.59 -18.83 2.84
N LEU A 111 -1.20 -20.01 2.85
CA LEU A 111 -1.33 -20.87 4.03
C LEU A 111 0.04 -21.35 4.53
N ALA A 112 0.94 -21.75 3.61
CA ALA A 112 2.30 -22.13 3.95
C ALA A 112 3.09 -20.95 4.57
N ALA A 113 2.89 -19.73 4.05
CA ALA A 113 3.47 -18.53 4.66
C ALA A 113 2.83 -18.23 6.03
N ALA A 114 1.51 -18.35 6.16
CA ALA A 114 0.77 -18.16 7.41
C ALA A 114 1.22 -19.12 8.53
N ALA A 115 1.60 -20.35 8.16
CA ALA A 115 2.07 -21.36 9.11
C ALA A 115 3.53 -21.16 9.55
N ARG A 116 4.38 -20.62 8.67
CA ARG A 116 5.83 -20.47 8.92
C ARG A 116 6.23 -19.09 9.46
N CYS A 117 5.37 -18.09 9.32
CA CYS A 117 5.72 -16.72 9.66
C CYS A 117 5.67 -16.48 11.18
N GLU A 118 6.76 -15.95 11.72
CA GLU A 118 6.88 -15.61 13.14
C GLU A 118 6.65 -14.13 13.40
N LEU A 119 6.74 -13.29 12.36
CA LEU A 119 6.65 -11.84 12.50
C LEU A 119 5.38 -11.37 13.16
N PHE A 120 4.22 -11.95 12.82
CA PHE A 120 2.93 -11.51 13.34
C PHE A 120 2.35 -12.44 14.42
N ARG A 121 3.13 -13.42 14.90
CA ARG A 121 2.69 -14.35 15.94
C ARG A 121 2.22 -13.61 17.21
N PRO A 122 2.92 -12.59 17.73
CA PRO A 122 2.46 -11.86 18.92
C PRO A 122 1.10 -11.17 18.73
N GLU A 123 0.82 -10.67 17.52
CA GLU A 123 -0.46 -10.04 17.20
C GLU A 123 -1.60 -11.07 17.08
N VAL A 124 -1.30 -12.27 16.58
CA VAL A 124 -2.27 -13.38 16.53
C VAL A 124 -2.60 -13.88 17.94
N GLU A 125 -1.58 -14.07 18.79
CA GLU A 125 -1.76 -14.46 20.19
C GLU A 125 -2.63 -13.43 20.94
N GLN A 126 -2.35 -12.14 20.77
CA GLN A 126 -3.19 -11.10 21.36
C GLN A 126 -4.64 -11.15 20.86
N ALA A 127 -4.86 -11.43 19.57
CA ALA A 127 -6.20 -11.56 19.03
C ALA A 127 -6.99 -12.68 19.72
N VAL A 128 -6.34 -13.82 20.00
CA VAL A 128 -6.94 -14.93 20.74
C VAL A 128 -7.31 -14.49 22.17
N GLU A 129 -6.37 -13.84 22.88
CA GLU A 129 -6.59 -13.38 24.25
C GLU A 129 -7.73 -12.36 24.37
N VAL A 130 -7.82 -11.42 23.41
CA VAL A 130 -8.88 -10.41 23.39
C VAL A 130 -10.20 -11.02 22.94
N ALA A 131 -10.20 -11.87 21.92
CA ALA A 131 -11.42 -12.49 21.42
C ALA A 131 -12.05 -13.42 22.47
N LYS A 132 -11.24 -14.16 23.25
CA LYS A 132 -11.71 -15.18 24.20
C LYS A 132 -12.64 -16.17 23.50
N GLU A 133 -13.94 -16.16 23.82
CA GLU A 133 -15.00 -16.96 23.18
C GLU A 133 -15.90 -16.14 22.23
N ARG A 134 -15.64 -14.83 22.06
CA ARG A 134 -16.43 -13.93 21.20
C ARG A 134 -16.24 -14.26 19.72
N ARG A 135 -17.28 -13.99 18.92
CA ARG A 135 -17.16 -13.95 17.45
C ARG A 135 -16.35 -12.72 17.03
N ALA A 136 -15.54 -12.88 15.98
CA ALA A 136 -14.66 -11.84 15.47
C ALA A 136 -14.89 -11.57 13.97
N HIS A 137 -14.94 -10.30 13.60
CA HIS A 137 -14.93 -9.85 12.22
C HIS A 137 -13.49 -9.53 11.82
N VAL A 138 -12.93 -10.25 10.85
CA VAL A 138 -11.56 -10.03 10.38
C VAL A 138 -11.59 -9.29 9.05
N VAL A 139 -10.97 -8.11 9.00
CA VAL A 139 -11.02 -7.19 7.86
C VAL A 139 -9.89 -7.48 6.88
N VAL A 140 -10.21 -7.93 5.67
CA VAL A 140 -9.24 -8.19 4.60
C VAL A 140 -9.55 -7.30 3.39
N ASP A 141 -8.80 -6.21 3.29
CA ASP A 141 -8.88 -5.20 2.23
C ASP A 141 -7.88 -5.43 1.10
N GLY A 142 -6.83 -6.23 1.29
CA GLY A 142 -5.78 -6.41 0.30
C GLY A 142 -4.96 -7.69 0.47
N GLU A 143 -4.31 -8.10 -0.62
CA GLU A 143 -3.60 -9.38 -0.71
C GLU A 143 -2.48 -9.57 0.33
N ARG A 144 -1.94 -8.46 0.84
CA ARG A 144 -0.84 -8.46 1.81
C ARG A 144 -1.28 -8.88 3.21
N GLN A 145 -2.55 -8.74 3.52
CA GLN A 145 -3.12 -9.19 4.79
C GLN A 145 -3.40 -10.69 4.79
N LEU A 146 -3.44 -11.37 3.63
CA LEU A 146 -3.90 -12.76 3.52
C LEU A 146 -3.14 -13.73 4.44
N PRO A 147 -1.79 -13.71 4.54
CA PRO A 147 -1.09 -14.61 5.46
C PRO A 147 -1.51 -14.42 6.92
N ALA A 148 -1.62 -13.17 7.37
CA ALA A 148 -2.01 -12.87 8.75
C ALA A 148 -3.50 -13.14 8.99
N ALA A 149 -4.38 -12.86 8.02
CA ALA A 149 -5.81 -13.17 8.10
C ALA A 149 -6.05 -14.68 8.19
N PHE A 150 -5.33 -15.49 7.42
CA PHE A 150 -5.46 -16.96 7.49
C PHE A 150 -4.92 -17.50 8.81
N ALA A 151 -3.82 -16.93 9.33
CA ALA A 151 -3.33 -17.27 10.66
C ALA A 151 -4.34 -16.91 11.77
N LEU A 152 -5.02 -15.76 11.66
CA LEU A 152 -6.10 -15.36 12.58
C LEU A 152 -7.29 -16.31 12.51
N VAL A 153 -7.76 -16.68 11.31
CA VAL A 153 -8.86 -17.66 11.15
C VAL A 153 -8.51 -18.98 11.82
N ARG A 154 -7.28 -19.49 11.59
CA ARG A 154 -6.82 -20.73 12.21
C ARG A 154 -6.73 -20.62 13.74
N ALA A 155 -6.22 -19.51 14.27
CA ALA A 155 -6.01 -19.33 15.70
C ALA A 155 -7.32 -19.09 16.48
N LEU A 156 -8.28 -18.40 15.87
CA LEU A 156 -9.57 -18.07 16.50
C LEU A 156 -10.62 -19.17 16.34
N GLY A 157 -10.44 -20.08 15.36
CA GLY A 157 -11.46 -21.04 14.93
C GLY A 157 -12.32 -20.44 13.81
N ALA A 158 -12.44 -21.16 12.68
CA ALA A 158 -13.11 -20.64 11.50
C ALA A 158 -14.59 -20.34 11.76
N GLU A 159 -15.28 -21.19 12.52
CA GLU A 159 -16.68 -21.07 12.93
C GLU A 159 -17.00 -19.83 13.78
N ARG A 160 -15.97 -19.17 14.31
CA ARG A 160 -16.06 -17.96 15.11
C ARG A 160 -15.68 -16.70 14.34
N VAL A 161 -15.23 -16.85 13.10
CA VAL A 161 -14.74 -15.74 12.28
C VAL A 161 -15.72 -15.41 11.16
N THR A 162 -16.01 -14.12 11.05
CA THR A 162 -16.63 -13.53 9.86
C THR A 162 -15.55 -12.78 9.07
N LEU A 163 -15.28 -13.20 7.85
CA LEU A 163 -14.39 -12.48 6.94
C LEU A 163 -15.16 -11.34 6.25
N CYS A 164 -14.60 -10.15 6.29
CA CYS A 164 -15.15 -8.95 5.65
C CYS A 164 -14.01 -8.10 5.04
N GLY A 165 -14.31 -6.96 4.43
CA GLY A 165 -13.33 -6.11 3.77
C GLY A 165 -13.44 -6.15 2.24
N ARG A 166 -12.66 -5.28 1.60
CA ARG A 166 -12.71 -5.08 0.16
C ARG A 166 -12.29 -6.32 -0.62
N LEU A 167 -11.19 -6.97 -0.24
CA LEU A 167 -10.72 -8.17 -0.94
C LEU A 167 -11.72 -9.31 -0.78
N VAL A 168 -12.32 -9.47 0.40
CA VAL A 168 -13.37 -10.49 0.62
C VAL A 168 -14.56 -10.24 -0.30
N THR A 169 -15.03 -9.00 -0.39
CA THR A 169 -16.14 -8.63 -1.28
C THR A 169 -15.82 -8.93 -2.75
N GLU A 170 -14.60 -8.63 -3.19
CA GLU A 170 -14.15 -8.85 -4.58
C GLU A 170 -13.91 -10.34 -4.91
N GLN A 171 -13.52 -11.16 -3.91
CA GLN A 171 -12.96 -12.51 -4.12
C GLN A 171 -13.67 -13.62 -3.33
N VAL A 172 -14.87 -13.37 -2.77
CA VAL A 172 -15.58 -14.34 -1.92
C VAL A 172 -15.74 -15.72 -2.58
N ALA A 173 -16.00 -15.77 -3.90
CA ALA A 173 -16.15 -17.03 -4.63
C ALA A 173 -14.84 -17.84 -4.75
N ALA A 174 -13.68 -17.18 -4.76
CA ALA A 174 -12.38 -17.84 -4.70
C ALA A 174 -12.07 -18.29 -3.27
N LEU A 175 -12.25 -17.40 -2.29
CA LEU A 175 -11.96 -17.68 -0.88
C LEU A 175 -12.81 -18.83 -0.30
N ARG A 176 -14.09 -18.96 -0.70
CA ARG A 176 -14.95 -20.08 -0.29
C ARG A 176 -14.46 -21.46 -0.74
N ARG A 177 -13.58 -21.53 -1.72
CA ARG A 177 -13.01 -22.79 -2.21
C ARG A 177 -11.78 -23.24 -1.42
N VAL A 178 -11.28 -22.40 -0.50
CA VAL A 178 -10.13 -22.72 0.37
C VAL A 178 -10.64 -23.55 1.56
N PRO A 179 -10.24 -24.84 1.69
CA PRO A 179 -10.76 -25.73 2.73
C PRO A 179 -10.50 -25.23 4.16
N GLU A 180 -9.38 -24.57 4.40
CA GLU A 180 -8.97 -24.04 5.71
C GLU A 180 -9.84 -22.86 6.18
N LEU A 181 -10.66 -22.31 5.30
CA LEU A 181 -11.66 -21.29 5.62
C LEU A 181 -13.07 -21.89 5.75
N ALA A 182 -13.21 -23.23 5.67
CA ALA A 182 -14.48 -23.90 5.87
C ALA A 182 -14.99 -23.63 7.30
N GLY A 183 -16.23 -23.15 7.40
CA GLY A 183 -16.84 -22.73 8.66
C GLY A 183 -16.83 -21.22 8.90
N ALA A 184 -15.95 -20.46 8.22
CA ALA A 184 -15.98 -19.00 8.30
C ALA A 184 -17.22 -18.41 7.60
N GLU A 185 -17.82 -17.41 8.24
CA GLU A 185 -18.90 -16.61 7.67
C GLU A 185 -18.33 -15.50 6.77
N TRP A 186 -19.13 -15.03 5.82
CA TRP A 186 -18.72 -14.03 4.82
C TRP A 186 -19.66 -12.85 4.85
N LEU A 187 -19.11 -11.66 5.06
CA LEU A 187 -19.89 -10.43 5.03
C LEU A 187 -19.38 -9.51 3.91
N ALA A 188 -20.27 -9.20 2.95
CA ALA A 188 -20.01 -8.27 1.85
C ALA A 188 -20.07 -6.82 2.33
N TRP A 189 -19.20 -6.50 3.29
CA TRP A 189 -19.05 -5.20 3.91
C TRP A 189 -17.57 -4.89 4.00
N ALA A 190 -17.16 -3.69 3.58
CA ALA A 190 -15.83 -3.17 3.83
C ALA A 190 -15.97 -2.01 4.82
N PRO A 191 -15.32 -2.09 5.98
CA PRO A 191 -15.46 -1.06 6.98
C PRO A 191 -14.84 0.24 6.47
N GLU A 192 -15.39 1.30 7.02
CA GLU A 192 -14.99 2.65 6.79
C GLU A 192 -13.53 2.89 7.24
N ARG A 193 -12.70 3.53 6.41
CA ARG A 193 -11.32 3.94 6.75
C ARG A 193 -11.18 5.46 6.75
N VAL A 194 -10.49 6.00 7.75
CA VAL A 194 -10.07 7.41 7.80
C VAL A 194 -8.57 7.49 7.99
N ILE A 195 -7.95 8.56 7.47
CA ILE A 195 -6.53 8.83 7.71
C ILE A 195 -6.37 9.22 9.18
N ARG A 196 -5.39 8.65 9.87
CA ARG A 196 -5.17 8.97 11.29
C ARG A 196 -4.85 10.47 11.45
N PRO A 197 -5.36 11.14 12.50
CA PRO A 197 -5.22 12.59 12.67
C PRO A 197 -3.79 13.12 12.61
N HIS A 198 -2.83 12.37 13.16
CA HIS A 198 -1.40 12.72 13.21
C HIS A 198 -0.76 12.92 11.82
N TRP A 199 -1.38 12.42 10.75
CA TRP A 199 -0.87 12.56 9.37
C TRP A 199 -1.45 13.75 8.60
N HIS A 200 -2.54 14.35 9.07
CA HIS A 200 -3.23 15.40 8.32
C HIS A 200 -3.56 16.66 9.14
N GLY A 201 -3.33 16.69 10.46
CA GLY A 201 -3.29 17.89 11.31
C GLY A 201 -4.63 18.62 11.56
N ASP A 202 -5.61 18.50 10.66
CA ASP A 202 -6.77 19.39 10.59
C ASP A 202 -7.95 19.04 11.52
N GLY A 203 -7.84 18.01 12.35
CA GLY A 203 -8.89 17.57 13.30
C GLY A 203 -10.19 17.04 12.67
N VAL A 204 -10.47 17.33 11.40
CA VAL A 204 -11.60 16.80 10.64
C VAL A 204 -11.21 15.45 10.02
N PRO A 205 -11.94 14.35 10.29
CA PRO A 205 -11.62 13.05 9.73
C PRO A 205 -11.60 13.07 8.19
N VAL A 206 -10.45 12.72 7.60
CA VAL A 206 -10.32 12.61 6.14
C VAL A 206 -10.62 11.18 5.72
N ARG A 207 -11.69 11.01 4.95
CA ARG A 207 -12.09 9.69 4.43
C ARG A 207 -11.05 9.13 3.46
N TRP A 208 -10.57 7.91 3.68
CA TRP A 208 -9.64 7.25 2.76
C TRP A 208 -10.39 6.39 1.73
N VAL A 209 -10.12 6.63 0.45
CA VAL A 209 -10.85 6.01 -0.67
C VAL A 209 -9.87 5.29 -1.61
N THR A 210 -10.08 3.99 -1.83
CA THR A 210 -9.26 3.16 -2.74
C THR A 210 -10.11 2.18 -3.53
N GLY A 211 -9.54 1.63 -4.60
CA GLY A 211 -10.17 0.57 -5.39
C GLY A 211 -11.57 0.98 -5.89
N LEU A 212 -12.59 0.22 -5.50
CA LEU A 212 -13.99 0.49 -5.85
C LEU A 212 -14.77 1.37 -4.86
N GLY A 213 -14.12 1.93 -3.83
CA GLY A 213 -14.78 2.78 -2.83
C GLY A 213 -15.22 4.15 -3.36
N THR A 214 -16.38 4.62 -2.94
CA THR A 214 -16.93 5.93 -3.33
C THR A 214 -16.55 6.99 -2.30
N PRO A 215 -16.18 8.22 -2.72
CA PRO A 215 -16.04 9.34 -1.80
C PRO A 215 -17.33 9.59 -1.00
N PRO A 216 -17.21 10.10 0.23
CA PRO A 216 -18.38 10.33 1.07
C PRO A 216 -19.25 11.44 0.46
N ALA A 217 -20.56 11.36 0.69
CA ALA A 217 -21.52 12.35 0.19
C ALA A 217 -21.22 13.76 0.70
N THR A 218 -20.69 13.87 1.92
CA THR A 218 -20.27 15.11 2.59
C THR A 218 -18.87 14.94 3.21
N GLY A 219 -18.21 16.05 3.52
CA GLY A 219 -16.91 16.06 4.21
C GLY A 219 -15.70 15.81 3.30
N PRO A 220 -14.48 15.91 3.87
CA PRO A 220 -13.23 15.76 3.15
C PRO A 220 -12.90 14.29 2.86
N TRP A 221 -12.19 14.06 1.76
CA TRP A 221 -11.68 12.74 1.42
C TRP A 221 -10.33 12.84 0.74
N ALA A 222 -9.57 11.75 0.79
CA ALA A 222 -8.34 11.55 0.04
C ALA A 222 -8.35 10.14 -0.54
N GLY A 223 -7.60 9.90 -1.60
CA GLY A 223 -7.65 8.58 -2.21
C GLY A 223 -6.48 8.20 -3.11
N ARG A 224 -6.41 6.90 -3.40
CA ARG A 224 -5.54 6.31 -4.41
C ARG A 224 -6.38 5.54 -5.40
N LEU A 225 -6.57 6.10 -6.59
CA LEU A 225 -7.61 5.69 -7.53
C LEU A 225 -7.11 5.72 -8.98
N ASP A 226 -7.71 4.89 -9.82
CA ASP A 226 -7.48 4.88 -11.27
C ASP A 226 -7.94 6.21 -11.91
N ALA A 227 -7.21 6.68 -12.93
CA ALA A 227 -7.48 7.95 -13.59
C ALA A 227 -8.90 8.03 -14.17
N THR A 228 -9.40 6.94 -14.77
CA THR A 228 -10.73 6.89 -15.39
C THR A 228 -11.84 6.95 -14.35
N ARG A 229 -11.62 6.31 -13.21
CA ARG A 229 -12.52 6.39 -12.06
C ARG A 229 -12.62 7.81 -11.50
N VAL A 230 -11.47 8.45 -11.27
CA VAL A 230 -11.46 9.84 -10.77
C VAL A 230 -12.15 10.76 -11.78
N ALA A 231 -11.93 10.54 -13.08
CA ALA A 231 -12.54 11.32 -14.14
C ALA A 231 -14.07 11.29 -14.16
N ALA A 232 -14.67 10.22 -13.61
CA ALA A 232 -16.12 10.05 -13.54
C ALA A 232 -16.76 10.74 -12.33
N PHE A 233 -15.99 11.30 -11.39
CA PHE A 233 -16.56 11.94 -10.22
C PHE A 233 -17.13 13.33 -10.52
N PRO A 234 -18.26 13.71 -9.88
CA PRO A 234 -18.78 15.07 -9.95
C PRO A 234 -17.77 16.10 -9.44
N LEU A 235 -17.75 17.29 -10.05
CA LEU A 235 -16.83 18.38 -9.66
C LEU A 235 -16.95 18.75 -8.18
N GLY A 236 -18.18 18.77 -7.63
CA GLY A 236 -18.41 19.05 -6.21
C GLY A 236 -17.82 17.99 -5.27
N THR A 237 -17.62 16.77 -5.74
CA THR A 237 -16.90 15.72 -5.00
C THR A 237 -15.39 16.00 -5.03
N LEU A 238 -14.84 16.36 -6.20
CA LEU A 238 -13.42 16.69 -6.36
C LEU A 238 -13.01 17.93 -5.56
N ALA A 239 -13.90 18.92 -5.44
CA ALA A 239 -13.67 20.13 -4.65
C ALA A 239 -13.45 19.87 -3.15
N ARG A 240 -13.85 18.70 -2.63
CA ARG A 240 -13.63 18.28 -1.24
C ARG A 240 -12.41 17.38 -1.07
N CYS A 241 -11.67 17.12 -2.14
CA CYS A 241 -10.47 16.30 -2.09
C CYS A 241 -9.37 17.02 -1.30
N ARG A 242 -8.76 16.30 -0.35
CA ARG A 242 -7.62 16.75 0.45
C ARG A 242 -6.30 16.21 -0.05
N GLY A 243 -6.34 15.29 -1.00
CA GLY A 243 -5.16 14.73 -1.62
C GLY A 243 -5.49 13.53 -2.49
N LEU A 244 -4.74 13.34 -3.58
CA LEU A 244 -5.02 12.30 -4.55
C LEU A 244 -3.76 11.67 -5.15
N THR A 245 -3.67 10.35 -5.09
CA THR A 245 -2.73 9.56 -5.90
C THR A 245 -3.48 8.95 -7.08
N ILE A 246 -3.18 9.40 -8.29
CA ILE A 246 -3.83 8.97 -9.52
C ILE A 246 -3.00 7.85 -10.15
N ILE A 247 -3.59 6.68 -10.34
CA ILE A 247 -2.93 5.57 -11.02
C ILE A 247 -3.13 5.72 -12.53
N VAL A 248 -2.02 5.67 -13.27
CA VAL A 248 -1.99 5.85 -14.73
C VAL A 248 -1.10 4.78 -15.35
N THR A 249 -1.29 4.48 -16.63
CA THR A 249 -0.43 3.57 -17.42
C THR A 249 0.46 4.31 -18.42
N ARG A 250 0.02 5.50 -18.85
CA ARG A 250 0.72 6.40 -19.75
C ARG A 250 0.30 7.85 -19.52
N ILE A 251 1.21 8.78 -19.73
CA ILE A 251 0.90 10.22 -19.81
C ILE A 251 1.68 10.84 -20.97
N ASP A 252 0.94 11.40 -21.94
CA ASP A 252 1.53 12.18 -23.03
C ASP A 252 1.62 13.66 -22.67
N PHE A 253 0.52 14.16 -22.08
CA PHE A 253 0.38 15.48 -21.50
C PHE A 253 -0.84 15.45 -20.56
N LEU A 254 -1.02 16.44 -19.70
CA LEU A 254 -2.10 16.43 -18.69
C LEU A 254 -3.53 16.32 -19.27
N ALA A 255 -3.74 16.60 -20.55
CA ALA A 255 -5.05 16.43 -21.20
C ALA A 255 -5.23 15.06 -21.90
N ALA A 256 -4.20 14.21 -21.93
CA ALA A 256 -4.22 12.86 -22.47
C ALA A 256 -3.43 11.90 -21.57
N VAL A 257 -4.14 11.26 -20.65
CA VAL A 257 -3.60 10.29 -19.69
C VAL A 257 -4.38 8.99 -19.77
N THR A 258 -3.69 7.86 -19.83
CA THR A 258 -4.32 6.55 -19.93
C THR A 258 -4.48 5.91 -18.55
N GLY A 259 -5.69 5.45 -18.23
CA GLY A 259 -6.00 4.70 -17.00
C GLY A 259 -5.60 3.23 -17.06
N LEU A 260 -6.02 2.46 -16.06
CA LEU A 260 -5.74 1.02 -15.95
C LEU A 260 -6.58 0.15 -16.90
N ASP A 261 -7.63 0.68 -17.50
CA ASP A 261 -8.48 0.02 -18.50
C ASP A 261 -8.09 0.40 -19.96
N GLY A 262 -7.01 1.18 -20.13
CA GLY A 262 -6.57 1.67 -21.43
C GLY A 262 -7.34 2.88 -21.95
N MET A 263 -8.33 3.40 -21.20
CA MET A 263 -9.09 4.58 -21.60
C MET A 263 -8.30 5.87 -21.31
N THR A 264 -8.34 6.81 -22.26
CA THR A 264 -7.70 8.12 -22.13
C THR A 264 -8.63 9.12 -21.47
N VAL A 265 -8.11 9.85 -20.49
CA VAL A 265 -8.81 10.91 -19.76
C VAL A 265 -8.03 12.21 -19.74
N ASN A 266 -8.76 13.31 -19.56
CA ASN A 266 -8.21 14.64 -19.45
C ASN A 266 -8.02 15.01 -17.96
N LEU A 267 -6.81 14.81 -17.42
CA LEU A 267 -6.50 15.16 -16.04
C LEU A 267 -6.55 16.68 -15.78
N ARG A 268 -6.28 17.53 -16.78
CA ARG A 268 -6.34 19.00 -16.60
C ARG A 268 -7.71 19.45 -16.09
N ARG A 269 -8.80 18.83 -16.56
CA ARG A 269 -10.15 19.13 -16.06
C ARG A 269 -10.34 18.73 -14.60
N LEU A 270 -9.71 17.64 -14.17
CA LEU A 270 -9.80 17.14 -12.79
C LEU A 270 -8.99 18.01 -11.85
N LEU A 271 -7.76 18.36 -12.24
CA LEU A 271 -6.88 19.24 -11.46
C LEU A 271 -7.50 20.61 -11.25
N ALA A 272 -8.25 21.13 -12.23
CA ALA A 272 -8.97 22.40 -12.09
C ALA A 272 -10.10 22.35 -11.04
N ALA A 273 -10.61 21.17 -10.70
CA ALA A 273 -11.68 20.98 -9.73
C ALA A 273 -11.17 20.59 -8.32
N ILE A 274 -9.91 20.19 -8.21
CA ILE A 274 -9.26 19.84 -6.94
C ILE A 274 -8.68 21.13 -6.32
N PRO A 275 -8.81 21.34 -4.99
CA PRO A 275 -8.21 22.49 -4.32
C PRO A 275 -6.69 22.57 -4.57
N MET A 276 -6.15 23.75 -4.86
CA MET A 276 -4.71 23.91 -5.14
C MET A 276 -3.80 23.46 -3.98
N ALA A 277 -4.29 23.53 -2.75
CA ALA A 277 -3.55 23.08 -1.57
C ALA A 277 -3.54 21.55 -1.40
N ALA A 278 -4.41 20.82 -2.11
CA ALA A 278 -4.46 19.37 -2.04
C ALA A 278 -3.34 18.76 -2.90
N PRO A 279 -2.40 17.98 -2.33
CA PRO A 279 -1.35 17.35 -3.10
C PRO A 279 -1.93 16.32 -4.09
N VAL A 280 -1.44 16.37 -5.33
CA VAL A 280 -1.80 15.40 -6.38
C VAL A 280 -0.55 14.76 -6.95
N THR A 281 -0.49 13.44 -6.92
CA THR A 281 0.62 12.66 -7.48
C THR A 281 0.11 11.61 -8.46
N CYS A 282 0.98 11.13 -9.34
CA CYS A 282 0.73 10.02 -10.23
C CYS A 282 1.53 8.78 -9.83
N GLU A 283 0.89 7.62 -9.80
CA GLU A 283 1.59 6.34 -9.76
C GLU A 283 1.52 5.68 -11.13
N LEU A 284 2.68 5.45 -11.75
CA LEU A 284 2.75 4.82 -13.06
C LEU A 284 2.78 3.29 -12.93
N ALA A 285 1.81 2.64 -13.58
CA ALA A 285 1.75 1.20 -13.77
C ALA A 285 2.48 0.81 -15.06
N VAL A 286 3.71 0.31 -14.91
CA VAL A 286 4.65 0.03 -15.99
C VAL A 286 4.36 -1.32 -16.65
N GLY A 287 4.41 -1.35 -17.99
CA GLY A 287 4.19 -2.56 -18.78
C GLY A 287 2.72 -2.87 -19.04
N ALA A 288 1.88 -1.84 -19.20
CA ALA A 288 0.50 -2.05 -19.66
C ALA A 288 0.46 -2.40 -21.16
N PRO A 289 -0.61 -3.08 -21.65
CA PRO A 289 -0.64 -3.58 -23.02
C PRO A 289 -0.49 -2.47 -24.07
N GLY A 290 0.37 -2.69 -25.07
CA GLY A 290 0.60 -1.70 -26.13
C GLY A 290 1.59 -0.60 -25.78
N PHE A 291 2.22 -0.63 -24.60
CA PHE A 291 3.21 0.37 -24.20
C PHE A 291 4.61 -0.25 -24.03
N GLY A 292 5.50 0.12 -24.95
CA GLY A 292 6.90 -0.25 -24.93
C GLY A 292 7.73 0.64 -24.00
N ALA A 293 8.99 0.26 -23.78
CA ALA A 293 9.89 0.96 -22.86
C ALA A 293 10.11 2.44 -23.21
N GLY A 294 10.10 2.81 -24.50
CA GLY A 294 10.24 4.20 -24.94
C GLY A 294 9.09 5.10 -24.45
N VAL A 295 7.85 4.68 -24.69
CA VAL A 295 6.63 5.40 -24.26
C VAL A 295 6.58 5.54 -22.73
N VAL A 296 6.94 4.48 -22.01
CA VAL A 296 7.01 4.54 -20.54
C VAL A 296 8.12 5.50 -20.10
N GLY A 297 9.28 5.50 -20.78
CA GLY A 297 10.37 6.44 -20.53
C GLY A 297 9.93 7.90 -20.67
N GLU A 298 9.23 8.24 -21.74
CA GLU A 298 8.69 9.60 -21.98
C GLU A 298 7.70 10.01 -20.89
N SER A 299 6.78 9.10 -20.50
CA SER A 299 5.86 9.34 -19.38
C SER A 299 6.59 9.61 -18.06
N LEU A 300 7.72 8.95 -17.83
CA LEU A 300 8.51 9.09 -16.60
C LEU A 300 9.31 10.38 -16.56
N GLU A 301 9.96 10.76 -17.67
CA GLU A 301 10.62 12.07 -17.79
C GLU A 301 9.61 13.19 -17.57
N LEU A 302 8.44 13.10 -18.21
CA LEU A 302 7.38 14.09 -18.05
C LEU A 302 6.91 14.19 -16.60
N LEU A 303 6.68 13.08 -15.88
CA LEU A 303 6.25 13.13 -14.48
C LEU A 303 7.38 13.55 -13.50
N ALA A 304 8.64 13.35 -13.88
CA ALA A 304 9.79 13.80 -13.10
C ALA A 304 9.88 15.34 -13.09
N ASP A 305 9.54 15.99 -14.21
CA ASP A 305 9.52 17.45 -14.34
C ASP A 305 8.33 18.12 -13.61
N GLY A 306 7.35 17.34 -13.16
CA GLY A 306 6.22 17.83 -12.36
C GLY A 306 5.24 18.77 -13.07
N PRO A 307 4.84 18.54 -14.34
CA PRO A 307 4.05 19.47 -15.13
C PRO A 307 2.68 19.73 -14.48
N GLY A 308 2.30 21.01 -14.43
CA GLY A 308 1.02 21.45 -13.86
C GLY A 308 0.82 21.03 -12.40
N GLY A 309 1.91 20.83 -11.65
CA GLY A 309 1.89 20.47 -10.23
C GLY A 309 1.70 18.99 -9.94
N VAL A 310 1.64 18.12 -10.96
CA VAL A 310 1.50 16.67 -10.76
C VAL A 310 2.86 15.99 -10.83
N ARG A 311 3.26 15.34 -9.74
CA ARG A 311 4.56 14.66 -9.61
C ARG A 311 4.41 13.15 -9.64
N LEU A 312 5.48 12.44 -9.98
CA LEU A 312 5.56 11.00 -9.80
C LEU A 312 5.57 10.64 -8.31
N GLY A 313 4.53 9.94 -7.86
CA GLY A 313 4.37 9.43 -6.49
C GLY A 313 4.71 7.94 -6.35
N GLY A 314 4.88 7.20 -7.44
CA GLY A 314 5.25 5.79 -7.36
C GLY A 314 5.33 5.05 -8.69
N LEU A 315 5.97 3.87 -8.63
CA LEU A 315 6.14 2.95 -9.75
C LEU A 315 5.77 1.54 -9.34
N ARG A 316 4.96 0.86 -10.17
CA ARG A 316 4.61 -0.54 -9.99
C ARG A 316 4.50 -1.28 -11.33
N PRO A 317 4.64 -2.60 -11.34
CA PRO A 317 4.21 -3.38 -12.48
C PRO A 317 2.70 -3.20 -12.72
N TYR A 318 2.32 -3.09 -13.98
CA TYR A 318 0.93 -3.24 -14.40
C TYR A 318 0.47 -4.69 -14.14
N ARG A 319 -0.78 -4.82 -13.72
CA ARG A 319 -1.43 -6.09 -13.40
C ARG A 319 -2.82 -6.04 -13.99
N MET A 320 -3.06 -6.77 -15.08
CA MET A 320 -4.36 -6.80 -15.75
C MET A 320 -5.36 -7.57 -14.90
N GLY A 321 -6.38 -6.89 -14.36
CA GLY A 321 -7.43 -7.56 -13.60
C GLY A 321 -8.18 -8.57 -14.46
N ILE A 322 -8.60 -9.71 -13.89
CA ILE A 322 -9.30 -10.80 -14.62
C ILE A 322 -10.51 -10.27 -15.42
N ARG A 323 -11.19 -9.25 -14.88
CA ARG A 323 -12.42 -8.66 -15.45
C ARG A 323 -12.21 -7.28 -16.07
N THR A 324 -10.98 -6.79 -16.10
CA THR A 324 -10.68 -5.48 -16.70
C THR A 324 -10.79 -5.59 -18.21
N VAL A 325 -11.31 -4.58 -18.90
CA VAL A 325 -11.24 -4.45 -20.36
C VAL A 325 -10.01 -3.61 -20.69
N TRP A 326 -9.33 -3.91 -21.80
CA TRP A 326 -8.23 -3.07 -22.29
C TRP A 326 -8.61 -2.53 -23.67
N ALA A 327 -8.41 -1.22 -23.87
CA ALA A 327 -8.56 -0.59 -25.18
C ALA A 327 -7.49 -1.10 -26.15
N GLY A 328 -7.76 -2.21 -26.85
CA GLY A 328 -6.85 -2.79 -27.84
C GLY A 328 -6.94 -4.31 -27.95
N HIS A 329 -6.14 -4.89 -28.84
CA HIS A 329 -6.06 -6.35 -29.03
C HIS A 329 -5.08 -6.95 -28.01
N SER A 330 -5.59 -7.32 -26.82
CA SER A 330 -4.81 -8.08 -25.82
C SER A 330 -5.34 -9.50 -25.70
N VAL A 331 -4.46 -10.49 -25.83
CA VAL A 331 -4.78 -11.90 -25.54
C VAL A 331 -4.53 -12.15 -24.06
N ARG A 332 -5.49 -12.74 -23.36
CA ARG A 332 -5.37 -13.09 -21.95
C ARG A 332 -5.05 -14.56 -21.80
N PHE A 333 -4.11 -14.88 -20.93
CA PHE A 333 -3.81 -16.26 -20.60
C PHE A 333 -4.62 -16.70 -19.39
N PRO A 334 -5.06 -17.98 -19.36
CA PRO A 334 -5.66 -18.54 -18.16
C PRO A 334 -4.65 -18.46 -17.00
N PRO A 335 -5.11 -18.33 -15.75
CA PRO A 335 -4.22 -18.32 -14.61
C PRO A 335 -3.41 -19.63 -14.52
N PRO A 336 -2.15 -19.59 -14.05
CA PRO A 336 -1.36 -20.79 -13.82
C PRO A 336 -2.10 -21.80 -12.93
N ALA A 337 -1.86 -23.09 -13.17
CA ALA A 337 -2.40 -24.14 -12.32
C ALA A 337 -1.97 -23.93 -10.87
N GLY A 338 -2.92 -24.02 -9.92
CA GLY A 338 -2.68 -23.77 -8.50
C GLY A 338 -2.87 -22.30 -8.06
N HIS A 339 -3.06 -21.35 -8.98
CA HIS A 339 -3.46 -19.98 -8.62
C HIS A 339 -4.99 -19.87 -8.43
N ASP A 340 -5.50 -20.36 -7.31
CA ASP A 340 -6.93 -20.36 -6.98
C ASP A 340 -7.45 -19.03 -6.39
N LEU A 341 -6.56 -18.13 -5.99
CA LEU A 341 -6.85 -16.76 -5.54
C LEU A 341 -6.46 -15.71 -6.58
N THR A 342 -6.55 -16.04 -7.88
CA THR A 342 -6.15 -15.15 -8.96
C THR A 342 -6.92 -13.83 -8.93
N ARG A 343 -6.20 -12.71 -9.06
CA ARG A 343 -6.77 -11.35 -9.14
C ARG A 343 -6.41 -10.66 -10.45
N TRP A 344 -5.27 -11.04 -11.03
CA TRP A 344 -4.77 -10.53 -12.29
C TRP A 344 -4.22 -11.67 -13.14
N VAL A 345 -4.23 -11.46 -14.45
CA VAL A 345 -3.81 -12.46 -15.44
C VAL A 345 -2.63 -11.95 -16.24
N GLU A 346 -1.85 -12.91 -16.73
CA GLU A 346 -0.89 -12.65 -17.78
C GLU A 346 -1.62 -12.34 -19.10
N PHE A 347 -0.96 -11.56 -19.94
CA PHE A 347 -1.49 -11.17 -21.23
C PHE A 347 -0.34 -10.99 -22.22
N ASP A 348 -0.68 -11.05 -23.51
CA ASP A 348 0.20 -10.67 -24.60
C ASP A 348 -0.50 -9.64 -25.48
N ALA A 349 0.26 -8.64 -25.91
CA ALA A 349 -0.19 -7.61 -26.82
C ALA A 349 1.02 -7.00 -27.54
N PRO A 350 0.87 -6.55 -28.81
CA PRO A 350 1.93 -5.89 -29.55
C PRO A 350 2.58 -4.75 -28.73
N GLU A 351 3.89 -4.57 -28.88
CA GLU A 351 4.67 -3.49 -28.24
C GLU A 351 4.66 -3.49 -26.70
N THR A 352 4.12 -4.50 -26.05
CA THR A 352 4.12 -4.62 -24.59
C THR A 352 5.50 -5.04 -24.08
N MET A 353 5.99 -4.34 -23.06
CA MET A 353 7.20 -4.73 -22.34
C MET A 353 7.10 -6.14 -21.74
N ARG A 354 8.16 -6.93 -21.88
CA ARG A 354 8.33 -8.20 -21.15
C ARG A 354 8.52 -7.94 -19.66
N ALA A 355 8.22 -8.94 -18.82
CA ALA A 355 8.32 -8.82 -17.37
C ALA A 355 9.71 -8.36 -16.87
N TRP A 356 10.79 -8.83 -17.50
CA TRP A 356 12.15 -8.43 -17.16
C TRP A 356 12.45 -6.98 -17.56
N GLU A 357 11.88 -6.48 -18.66
CA GLU A 357 11.99 -5.07 -19.08
C GLU A 357 11.27 -4.15 -18.11
N VAL A 358 10.08 -4.56 -17.65
CA VAL A 358 9.31 -3.86 -16.62
C VAL A 358 10.13 -3.76 -15.33
N ALA A 359 10.66 -4.89 -14.85
CA ALA A 359 11.48 -4.93 -13.64
C ALA A 359 12.72 -4.04 -13.75
N ASN A 360 13.44 -4.11 -14.87
CA ASN A 360 14.62 -3.28 -15.11
C ASN A 360 14.27 -1.79 -15.20
N THR A 361 13.18 -1.43 -15.88
CA THR A 361 12.73 -0.04 -15.99
C THR A 361 12.39 0.54 -14.62
N ILE A 362 11.59 -0.17 -13.83
CA ILE A 362 11.26 0.26 -12.46
C ILE A 362 12.52 0.40 -11.60
N LYS A 363 13.45 -0.56 -11.68
CA LYS A 363 14.71 -0.53 -10.93
C LYS A 363 15.56 0.69 -11.31
N THR A 364 15.76 0.92 -12.60
CA THR A 364 16.56 2.04 -13.13
C THR A 364 15.97 3.38 -12.68
N TRP A 365 14.66 3.54 -12.84
CA TRP A 365 14.00 4.80 -12.49
C TRP A 365 13.93 5.05 -10.99
N ARG A 366 13.71 4.01 -10.16
CA ARG A 366 13.84 4.15 -8.70
C ARG A 366 15.25 4.56 -8.26
N GLY A 367 16.29 4.22 -9.03
CA GLY A 367 17.65 4.67 -8.78
C GLY A 367 17.89 6.15 -9.11
N ARG A 368 17.16 6.69 -10.10
CA ARG A 368 17.24 8.09 -10.54
C ARG A 368 16.33 9.03 -9.74
N LEU A 369 15.18 8.52 -9.31
CA LEU A 369 14.15 9.31 -8.62
C LEU A 369 14.45 9.32 -7.13
N HIS A 370 15.08 10.39 -6.67
CA HIS A 370 15.24 10.64 -5.25
C HIS A 370 13.91 11.11 -4.66
N ASN A 371 13.65 10.70 -3.43
CA ASN A 371 12.51 11.16 -2.64
C ASN A 371 11.09 10.71 -3.05
N LEU A 372 10.92 9.64 -3.84
CA LEU A 372 9.58 9.08 -4.03
C LEU A 372 8.93 8.76 -2.67
N PRO A 373 7.72 9.26 -2.38
CA PRO A 373 6.99 8.84 -1.19
C PRO A 373 6.62 7.36 -1.32
N PRO A 374 6.42 6.64 -0.21
CA PRO A 374 5.86 5.30 -0.24
C PRO A 374 4.39 5.36 -0.68
N GLY A 375 4.16 5.50 -1.98
CA GLY A 375 2.91 6.00 -2.59
C GLY A 375 1.67 5.12 -2.41
N ARG A 376 1.72 4.06 -1.59
CA ARG A 376 0.56 3.21 -1.29
C ARG A 376 -0.12 3.52 0.04
N LEU A 377 0.54 4.25 0.93
CA LEU A 377 -0.02 4.64 2.22
C LEU A 377 -0.88 5.89 2.08
N ALA A 378 -1.99 5.96 2.81
CA ALA A 378 -2.88 7.10 2.78
C ALA A 378 -2.20 8.40 3.22
N ALA A 379 -1.31 8.33 4.22
CA ALA A 379 -0.53 9.50 4.65
C ALA A 379 0.23 10.15 3.50
N CYS A 380 0.82 9.40 2.57
CA CYS A 380 1.54 9.96 1.42
C CYS A 380 0.65 10.75 0.46
N THR A 381 -0.66 10.56 0.56
CA THR A 381 -1.61 11.27 -0.28
C THR A 381 -2.01 12.61 0.35
N VAL A 382 -1.80 12.83 1.65
CA VAL A 382 -2.20 14.08 2.34
C VAL A 382 -1.03 14.83 2.96
N ALA A 383 0.06 14.13 3.28
CA ALA A 383 1.32 14.75 3.63
C ALA A 383 1.85 15.45 2.37
N GLY A 384 1.65 16.77 2.32
CA GLY A 384 2.35 17.61 1.34
C GLY A 384 3.86 17.43 1.49
N ASP A 385 4.61 17.78 0.44
CA ASP A 385 6.08 17.79 0.53
C ASP A 385 6.47 18.66 1.74
N ALA A 386 7.00 18.03 2.78
CA ALA A 386 7.72 18.78 3.80
C ALA A 386 8.83 19.55 3.05
N PRO A 387 9.07 20.84 3.37
CA PRO A 387 10.22 21.53 2.82
C PRO A 387 11.44 20.65 3.04
N ALA A 388 12.25 20.47 1.99
CA ALA A 388 13.44 19.63 2.07
C ALA A 388 14.17 19.98 3.37
N PRO A 389 14.48 19.00 4.24
CA PRO A 389 15.24 19.31 5.43
C PRO A 389 16.50 20.00 4.94
N THR A 390 16.69 21.26 5.33
CA THR A 390 17.98 21.93 5.23
C THR A 390 18.91 21.05 6.04
N TRP A 391 19.60 20.13 5.36
CA TRP A 391 20.77 19.48 5.90
C TRP A 391 21.72 20.62 6.21
N ALA A 392 21.72 21.09 7.46
CA ALA A 392 22.86 21.78 8.00
C ALA A 392 23.96 20.72 7.99
N PRO A 393 24.99 20.81 7.11
CA PRO A 393 26.12 19.92 7.25
C PRO A 393 26.62 20.10 8.69
N CYS A 394 26.77 18.99 9.40
CA CYS A 394 27.45 18.97 10.69
C CYS A 394 28.68 19.87 10.55
N GLU A 395 28.73 20.95 11.32
CA GLU A 395 29.92 21.79 11.40
C GLU A 395 31.11 20.87 11.55
N ALA A 396 32.03 21.01 10.59
CA ALA A 396 33.28 20.30 10.58
C ALA A 396 33.88 20.40 11.97
N GLY A 397 33.97 19.25 12.65
CA GLY A 397 34.91 19.06 13.74
C GLY A 397 36.29 19.29 13.17
N VAL A 398 36.73 20.54 13.16
CA VAL A 398 38.09 20.95 12.88
C VAL A 398 38.93 20.26 13.93
N LEU A 399 39.53 19.14 13.52
CA LEU A 399 40.73 18.59 14.12
C LEU A 399 41.80 19.70 14.11
N ARG A 400 41.80 20.53 15.16
CA ARG A 400 42.98 21.26 15.55
C ARG A 400 44.00 20.23 16.00
N ARG A 401 44.87 19.83 15.07
CA ARG A 401 46.20 19.33 15.40
C ARG A 401 46.82 20.34 16.37
N ARG A 402 47.09 19.92 17.60
CA ARG A 402 48.12 20.57 18.43
C ARG A 402 49.43 19.83 18.19
N ALA A 403 50.46 20.66 18.11
CA ALA A 403 51.85 20.38 17.80
C ALA A 403 52.47 19.27 18.67
#